data_AF-A0A1D8B340-F1
#
_entry.id   AF-A0A1D8B340-F1
#
_cell.length_a   1.000
_cell.length_b   1.000
_cell.length_c   1.000
_cell.angle_alpha   90.00
_cell.angle_beta   90.00
_cell.angle_gamma   90.00
#
_symmetry.space_group_name_H-M   'P 1'
#
loop_
_entity.id
_entity.type
_entity.pdbx_description
1 polymer ?
#
loop_
_entity_poly.entity_id
_entity_poly.type
_entity_poly.pdbx_seq_one_letter_code
_entity_poly.pdbx_strand_id
1 'polypeptide(L)'
;MTVSKHPQVFVEGNTDEPIVRALMTATGWVSEEYRIFCAKGSGNIIRSITKHAEAARQIPRILFLDSDNKCPVDMRKDLEKELTHIPADFVLRIVCTCIESWVLADCEGLASFCGVGIAAIPASQKLAPIHNHKNELLKVLRKSKSPKGREMTQGSGNDLQFSDDYTRHLADLMTDYWDAERAAQNNDSLRRAIARLKDLRARLCTDAVPEVRQ
;
A
#
# COMPACT_ATOMS: atom_id res chain seq x y z
N MET A 1 18.02 11.28 11.73
CA MET A 1 16.83 12.03 12.19
C MET A 1 15.84 11.00 12.69
N THR A 2 15.36 11.15 13.92
CA THR A 2 14.38 10.26 14.58
C THR A 2 13.03 10.96 14.62
N VAL A 3 11.93 10.25 14.35
CA VAL A 3 10.57 10.83 14.44
C VAL A 3 10.15 11.07 15.90
N SER A 4 9.38 12.14 16.14
CA SER A 4 8.87 12.50 17.48
C SER A 4 7.73 11.59 17.98
N LYS A 5 7.00 10.97 17.06
CA LYS A 5 5.86 10.08 17.34
C LYS A 5 5.89 8.90 16.37
N HIS A 6 5.60 7.70 16.88
CA HIS A 6 5.53 6.49 16.05
C HIS A 6 4.12 6.27 15.49
N PRO A 7 3.91 6.34 14.16
CA PRO A 7 2.59 6.15 13.58
C PRO A 7 2.06 4.72 13.76
N GLN A 8 0.74 4.63 13.88
CA GLN A 8 0.02 3.37 13.72
C GLN A 8 -0.57 3.32 12.31
N VAL A 9 -0.13 2.33 11.55
CA VAL A 9 -0.51 2.08 10.16
C VAL A 9 -1.56 0.97 10.12
N PHE A 10 -2.65 1.19 9.41
CA PHE A 10 -3.75 0.23 9.28
C PHE A 10 -3.91 -0.17 7.83
N VAL A 11 -4.00 -1.47 7.62
CA VAL A 11 -4.24 -2.09 6.31
C VAL A 11 -5.43 -3.04 6.40
N GLU A 12 -6.03 -3.38 5.27
CA GLU A 12 -7.25 -4.20 5.28
C GLU A 12 -6.95 -5.64 5.64
N GLY A 13 -5.95 -6.23 4.98
CA GLY A 13 -5.59 -7.64 5.11
C GLY A 13 -4.10 -7.88 5.30
N ASN A 14 -3.76 -9.14 5.59
CA ASN A 14 -2.37 -9.58 5.73
C ASN A 14 -1.60 -9.48 4.40
N THR A 15 -2.30 -9.55 3.27
CA THR A 15 -1.76 -9.40 1.92
C THR A 15 -1.20 -8.01 1.63
N ASP A 16 -1.70 -7.01 2.34
CA ASP A 16 -1.36 -5.60 2.11
C ASP A 16 -0.10 -5.21 2.89
N GLU A 17 0.18 -5.92 3.99
CA GLU A 17 1.28 -5.60 4.91
C GLU A 17 2.64 -5.59 4.21
N PRO A 18 3.05 -6.59 3.41
CA PRO A 18 4.33 -6.55 2.72
C PRO A 18 4.45 -5.36 1.77
N ILE A 19 3.35 -5.00 1.09
CA ILE A 19 3.32 -3.87 0.15
C ILE A 19 3.47 -2.55 0.88
N VAL A 20 2.71 -2.35 1.95
CA VAL A 20 2.78 -1.15 2.77
C VAL A 20 4.12 -1.04 3.49
N ARG A 21 4.70 -2.14 3.96
CA ARG A 21 6.03 -2.15 4.59
C ARG A 21 7.13 -1.71 3.62
N ALA A 22 7.12 -2.22 2.39
CA ALA A 22 8.06 -1.78 1.35
C ALA A 22 7.86 -0.30 1.01
N LEU A 23 6.61 0.16 0.92
CA LEU A 23 6.29 1.58 0.70
C LEU A 23 6.79 2.50 1.84
N MET A 24 6.60 2.10 3.10
CA MET A 24 7.11 2.84 4.27
C MET A 24 8.65 2.94 4.21
N THR A 25 9.32 1.83 3.91
CA THR A 25 10.78 1.78 3.75
C THR A 25 11.26 2.71 2.62
N ALA A 26 10.62 2.64 1.45
CA ALA A 26 10.94 3.48 0.30
C ALA A 26 10.67 4.98 0.54
N THR A 27 9.88 5.33 1.55
CA THR A 27 9.60 6.71 1.96
C THR A 27 10.47 7.16 3.13
N GLY A 28 11.48 6.36 3.49
CA GLY A 28 12.52 6.69 4.46
C GLY A 28 12.17 6.34 5.90
N TRP A 29 11.03 5.70 6.16
CA TRP A 29 10.70 5.19 7.49
C TRP A 29 11.51 3.94 7.81
N VAL A 30 11.94 3.82 9.07
CA VAL A 30 12.57 2.58 9.57
C VAL A 30 11.58 1.77 10.41
N SER A 31 11.80 0.46 10.54
CA SER A 31 10.84 -0.49 11.15
C SER A 31 10.43 -0.15 12.58
N GLU A 32 11.31 0.50 13.33
CA GLU A 32 11.09 0.89 14.72
C GLU A 32 10.22 2.15 14.84
N GLU A 33 10.09 2.92 13.75
CA GLU A 33 9.35 4.19 13.74
C GLU A 33 7.84 4.00 13.59
N TYR A 34 7.33 2.81 13.27
CA TYR A 34 5.90 2.58 13.06
C TYR A 34 5.45 1.15 13.43
N ARG A 35 4.14 0.96 13.60
CA ARG A 35 3.52 -0.38 13.71
C ARG A 35 2.40 -0.53 12.70
N ILE A 36 2.35 -1.69 12.03
CA ILE A 36 1.26 -2.06 11.11
C ILE A 36 0.24 -2.93 11.86
N PHE A 37 -1.04 -2.67 11.62
CA PHE A 37 -2.19 -3.41 12.13
C PHE A 37 -3.09 -3.84 10.96
N CYS A 38 -3.37 -5.13 10.85
CA CYS A 38 -4.34 -5.66 9.88
C CYS A 38 -5.75 -5.62 10.47
N ALA A 39 -6.65 -4.90 9.82
CA ALA A 39 -8.01 -4.66 10.30
C ALA A 39 -9.00 -5.79 9.99
N LYS A 40 -8.59 -6.82 9.24
CA LYS A 40 -9.46 -7.93 8.78
C LYS A 40 -10.64 -7.41 7.93
N GLY A 41 -10.32 -6.54 6.97
CA GLY A 41 -11.22 -5.96 5.97
C GLY A 41 -11.45 -4.45 6.13
N SER A 42 -11.70 -3.77 5.00
CA SER A 42 -12.00 -2.33 4.91
C SER A 42 -13.13 -1.88 5.85
N GLY A 43 -14.17 -2.69 6.00
CA GLY A 43 -15.35 -2.37 6.81
C GLY A 43 -15.04 -2.07 8.29
N ASN A 44 -14.00 -2.69 8.86
CA ASN A 44 -13.59 -2.41 10.24
C ASN A 44 -12.93 -1.04 10.39
N ILE A 45 -12.09 -0.66 9.42
CA ILE A 45 -11.45 0.65 9.36
C ILE A 45 -12.51 1.74 9.16
N ILE A 46 -13.41 1.54 8.19
CA ILE A 46 -14.47 2.49 7.85
C ILE A 46 -15.40 2.74 9.05
N ARG A 47 -15.88 1.67 9.72
CA ARG A 47 -16.72 1.81 10.92
C ARG A 47 -16.04 2.56 12.07
N SER A 48 -14.71 2.54 12.11
CA SER A 48 -13.91 3.14 13.18
C SER A 48 -13.23 4.43 12.75
N ILE A 49 -13.59 5.01 11.60
CA ILE A 49 -12.84 6.12 11.02
C ILE A 49 -12.78 7.35 11.94
N THR A 50 -13.89 7.70 12.59
CA THR A 50 -13.95 8.80 13.57
C THR A 50 -13.06 8.51 14.78
N LYS A 51 -12.99 7.25 15.25
CA LYS A 51 -12.10 6.85 16.35
C LYS A 51 -10.62 6.96 15.94
N HIS A 52 -10.29 6.58 14.71
CA HIS A 52 -8.94 6.76 14.18
C HIS A 52 -8.58 8.25 14.06
N ALA A 53 -9.49 9.09 13.55
CA ALA A 53 -9.28 10.53 13.49
C ALA A 53 -9.06 11.11 14.89
N GLU A 54 -9.90 10.81 15.88
CA GLU A 54 -9.70 11.31 17.24
C GLU A 54 -8.38 10.82 17.85
N ALA A 55 -8.01 9.56 17.66
CA ALA A 55 -6.73 9.03 18.14
C ALA A 55 -5.51 9.70 17.45
N ALA A 56 -5.67 10.16 16.21
CA ALA A 56 -4.62 10.83 15.46
C ALA A 56 -4.16 12.16 16.08
N ARG A 57 -4.94 12.73 17.02
CA ARG A 57 -4.53 13.91 17.81
C ARG A 57 -3.31 13.62 18.69
N GLN A 58 -3.15 12.38 19.13
CA GLN A 58 -2.06 11.97 20.03
C GLN A 58 -1.04 11.08 19.33
N ILE A 59 -1.52 10.11 18.54
CA ILE A 59 -0.69 9.10 17.88
C ILE A 59 -1.01 9.13 16.39
N PRO A 60 -0.06 9.49 15.50
CA PRO A 60 -0.33 9.58 14.06
C PRO A 60 -0.95 8.30 13.51
N ARG A 61 -1.93 8.46 12.61
CA ARG A 61 -2.66 7.35 11.99
C ARG A 61 -2.49 7.39 10.49
N ILE A 62 -2.11 6.26 9.91
CA ILE A 62 -2.06 6.07 8.46
C ILE A 62 -3.01 4.93 8.12
N LEU A 63 -4.09 5.20 7.41
CA LEU A 63 -5.08 4.19 7.01
C LEU A 63 -4.96 3.95 5.52
N PHE A 64 -4.73 2.70 5.10
CA PHE A 64 -4.84 2.28 3.70
C PHE A 64 -6.17 1.59 3.47
N LEU A 65 -6.88 2.00 2.42
CA LEU A 65 -8.14 1.42 1.97
C LEU A 65 -8.11 1.25 0.45
N ASP A 66 -8.60 0.14 -0.03
CA ASP A 66 -8.92 -0.09 -1.44
C ASP A 66 -10.23 0.62 -1.79
N SER A 67 -10.34 1.14 -3.01
CA SER A 67 -11.59 1.79 -3.44
C SER A 67 -12.62 0.80 -3.97
N ASP A 68 -12.24 -0.45 -4.23
CA ASP A 68 -13.11 -1.50 -4.76
C ASP A 68 -13.93 -1.02 -5.98
N ASN A 69 -13.25 -0.36 -6.93
CA ASN A 69 -13.82 0.26 -8.13
C ASN A 69 -14.71 1.49 -7.90
N LYS A 70 -14.87 1.96 -6.66
CA LYS A 70 -15.46 3.28 -6.38
C LYS A 70 -14.46 4.37 -6.72
N CYS A 71 -14.97 5.55 -7.05
CA CYS A 71 -14.14 6.75 -7.19
C CYS A 71 -13.43 7.04 -5.85
N PRO A 72 -12.08 7.02 -5.78
CA PRO A 72 -11.35 7.28 -4.53
C PRO A 72 -11.60 8.68 -3.96
N VAL A 73 -11.92 9.65 -4.83
CA VAL A 73 -12.23 11.02 -4.42
C VAL A 73 -13.58 11.08 -3.72
N ASP A 74 -14.60 10.43 -4.27
CA ASP A 74 -15.93 10.45 -3.67
C ASP A 74 -15.98 9.60 -2.40
N MET A 75 -15.31 8.45 -2.40
CA MET A 75 -15.15 7.63 -1.18
C MET A 75 -14.44 8.42 -0.07
N ARG A 76 -13.40 9.21 -0.39
CA ARG A 76 -12.78 10.11 0.60
C ARG A 76 -13.79 11.11 1.14
N LYS A 77 -14.49 11.82 0.25
CA LYS A 77 -15.46 12.84 0.66
C LYS A 77 -16.52 12.25 1.58
N ASP A 78 -17.01 11.05 1.28
CA ASP A 78 -18.01 10.38 2.09
C ASP A 78 -17.48 9.99 3.46
N LEU A 79 -16.26 9.45 3.55
CA LEU A 79 -15.64 9.11 4.82
C LEU A 79 -15.31 10.35 5.67
N GLU A 80 -14.93 11.45 5.03
CA GLU A 80 -14.58 12.70 5.71
C GLU A 80 -15.82 13.47 6.21
N LYS A 81 -17.01 13.25 5.66
CA LYS A 81 -18.28 13.82 6.19
C LYS A 81 -18.57 13.39 7.63
N GLU A 82 -18.15 12.18 8.00
CA GLU A 82 -18.33 11.62 9.35
C GLU A 82 -17.33 12.20 10.37
N LEU A 83 -16.39 13.05 9.93
CA LEU A 83 -15.33 13.60 10.76
C LEU A 83 -15.63 15.07 11.11
N THR A 84 -15.79 15.36 12.41
CA THR A 84 -15.94 16.75 12.88
C THR A 84 -14.67 17.58 12.65
N HIS A 85 -13.50 16.94 12.75
CA HIS A 85 -12.20 17.54 12.49
C HIS A 85 -11.24 16.47 11.94
N ILE A 86 -10.39 16.86 10.99
CA ILE A 86 -9.36 15.99 10.41
C ILE A 86 -7.99 16.44 10.95
N PRO A 87 -7.39 15.70 11.90
CA PRO A 87 -6.08 16.09 12.42
C PRO A 87 -4.99 16.04 11.35
N ALA A 88 -3.97 16.89 11.48
CA ALA A 88 -2.84 16.91 10.54
C ALA A 88 -2.11 15.56 10.46
N ASP A 89 -2.05 14.83 11.57
CA ASP A 89 -1.41 13.52 11.71
C ASP A 89 -2.34 12.34 11.33
N PHE A 90 -3.52 12.64 10.79
CA PHE A 90 -4.43 11.66 10.22
C PHE A 90 -4.24 11.58 8.69
N VAL A 91 -3.71 10.46 8.23
CA VAL A 91 -3.49 10.18 6.81
C VAL A 91 -4.40 9.04 6.36
N LEU A 92 -5.53 9.39 5.74
CA LEU A 92 -6.34 8.45 5.00
C LEU A 92 -5.77 8.27 3.59
N ARG A 93 -5.46 7.05 3.16
CA ARG A 93 -4.99 6.70 1.81
C ARG A 93 -5.92 5.71 1.15
N ILE A 94 -6.68 6.20 0.19
CA ILE A 94 -7.54 5.37 -0.66
C ILE A 94 -6.76 5.03 -1.93
N VAL A 95 -6.53 3.74 -2.16
CA VAL A 95 -5.89 3.18 -3.34
C VAL A 95 -6.89 3.19 -4.50
N CYS A 96 -6.41 3.42 -5.71
CA CYS A 96 -7.30 3.37 -6.87
C CYS A 96 -7.51 1.90 -7.23
N THR A 97 -8.76 1.44 -7.17
CA THR A 97 -9.15 0.03 -7.30
C THR A 97 -8.65 -0.82 -6.14
N CYS A 98 -7.39 -1.24 -6.14
CA CYS A 98 -6.80 -2.01 -5.05
C CYS A 98 -5.27 -1.92 -4.99
N ILE A 99 -4.69 -2.32 -3.86
CA ILE A 99 -3.24 -2.23 -3.58
C ILE A 99 -2.36 -3.06 -4.51
N GLU A 100 -2.87 -4.15 -5.10
CA GLU A 100 -2.15 -4.93 -6.11
C GLU A 100 -1.81 -4.13 -7.37
N SER A 101 -2.53 -3.03 -7.63
CA SER A 101 -2.17 -2.09 -8.70
C SER A 101 -0.80 -1.45 -8.50
N TRP A 102 -0.28 -1.38 -7.28
CA TRP A 102 1.06 -0.87 -6.96
C TRP A 102 2.15 -1.90 -7.23
N VAL A 103 1.85 -3.18 -7.01
CA VAL A 103 2.75 -4.30 -7.34
C VAL A 103 2.94 -4.38 -8.85
N LEU A 104 1.82 -4.34 -9.60
CA LEU A 104 1.83 -4.39 -11.07
C LEU A 104 2.50 -3.17 -11.72
N ALA A 105 2.60 -2.05 -11.02
CA ALA A 105 3.16 -0.81 -11.56
C ALA A 105 4.67 -0.87 -11.78
N ASP A 106 5.40 -1.72 -11.05
CA ASP A 106 6.80 -2.02 -11.32
C ASP A 106 6.93 -3.27 -12.20
N CYS A 107 6.79 -3.07 -13.50
CA CYS A 107 6.88 -4.14 -14.48
C CYS A 107 8.26 -4.83 -14.47
N GLU A 108 9.33 -4.10 -14.16
CA GLU A 108 10.69 -4.62 -14.15
C GLU A 108 10.93 -5.55 -12.95
N GLY A 109 10.59 -5.08 -11.74
CA GLY A 109 10.71 -5.88 -10.52
C GLY A 109 9.85 -7.14 -10.57
N LEU A 110 8.60 -7.02 -11.01
CA LEU A 110 7.68 -8.17 -11.13
C LEU A 110 8.13 -9.18 -12.19
N ALA A 111 8.64 -8.71 -13.34
CA ALA A 111 9.18 -9.58 -14.39
C ALA A 111 10.41 -10.36 -13.90
N SER A 112 11.33 -9.66 -13.22
CA SER A 112 12.54 -10.26 -12.64
C SER A 112 12.20 -11.33 -11.61
N PHE A 113 11.33 -11.02 -10.65
CA PHE A 113 10.87 -11.98 -9.64
C PHE A 113 10.21 -13.22 -10.25
N CYS A 114 9.37 -13.02 -11.29
CA CYS A 114 8.70 -14.11 -11.98
C CYS A 114 9.64 -14.89 -12.93
N GLY A 115 10.83 -14.38 -13.25
CA GLY A 115 11.72 -14.95 -14.26
C GLY A 115 11.14 -14.92 -15.67
N VAL A 116 10.34 -13.90 -15.99
CA VAL A 116 9.70 -13.71 -17.30
C VAL A 116 10.19 -12.43 -17.97
N GLY A 117 9.96 -12.29 -19.29
CA GLY A 117 10.25 -11.02 -19.96
C GLY A 117 9.24 -9.95 -19.58
N ILE A 118 9.65 -8.67 -19.56
CA ILE A 118 8.80 -7.51 -19.23
C ILE A 118 7.51 -7.48 -20.08
N ALA A 119 7.58 -7.92 -21.34
CA ALA A 119 6.42 -8.01 -22.24
C ALA A 119 5.31 -8.98 -21.76
N ALA A 120 5.60 -9.85 -20.79
CA ALA A 120 4.60 -10.71 -20.15
C ALA A 120 3.80 -9.98 -19.05
N ILE A 121 4.27 -8.81 -18.60
CA ILE A 121 3.60 -7.99 -17.61
C ILE A 121 2.65 -7.01 -18.33
N PRO A 122 1.39 -6.86 -17.90
CA PRO A 122 0.49 -5.87 -18.48
C PRO A 122 1.06 -4.45 -18.35
N ALA A 123 1.14 -3.74 -19.48
CA ALA A 123 1.55 -2.33 -19.47
C ALA A 123 0.61 -1.48 -18.61
N SER A 124 1.15 -0.47 -17.93
CA SER A 124 0.42 0.42 -17.02
C SER A 124 -0.81 1.07 -17.66
N GLN A 125 -0.74 1.50 -18.92
CA GLN A 125 -1.89 2.08 -19.64
C GLN A 125 -3.05 1.09 -19.80
N LYS A 126 -2.76 -0.22 -19.88
CA LYS A 126 -3.77 -1.27 -19.95
C LYS A 126 -4.35 -1.63 -18.58
N LEU A 127 -3.65 -1.31 -17.49
CA LEU A 127 -4.12 -1.55 -16.13
C LEU A 127 -5.09 -0.47 -15.64
N ALA A 128 -4.97 0.77 -16.13
CA ALA A 128 -5.86 1.87 -15.74
C ALA A 128 -7.37 1.59 -15.90
N PRO A 129 -7.85 0.98 -17.02
CA PRO A 129 -9.26 0.63 -17.18
C PRO A 129 -9.67 -0.69 -16.49
N ILE A 130 -8.73 -1.44 -15.92
CA ILE A 130 -9.03 -2.75 -15.34
C ILE A 130 -9.61 -2.59 -13.94
N HIS A 131 -10.74 -3.25 -13.71
CA HIS A 131 -11.47 -3.23 -12.44
C HIS A 131 -10.99 -4.26 -11.41
N ASN A 132 -10.08 -5.17 -11.80
CA ASN A 132 -9.61 -6.23 -10.92
C ASN A 132 -8.11 -6.50 -11.11
N HIS A 133 -7.27 -5.69 -10.46
CA HIS A 133 -5.81 -5.86 -10.48
C HIS A 133 -5.35 -7.13 -9.76
N LYS A 134 -6.12 -7.64 -8.77
CA LYS A 134 -5.85 -8.94 -8.13
C LYS A 134 -5.81 -10.07 -9.16
N ASN A 135 -6.80 -10.12 -10.05
CA ASN A 135 -6.86 -11.13 -11.11
C ASN A 135 -5.73 -10.98 -12.13
N GLU A 136 -5.30 -9.76 -12.45
CA GLU A 136 -4.17 -9.55 -13.36
C GLU A 136 -2.85 -9.98 -12.72
N LEU A 137 -2.63 -9.68 -11.44
CA LEU A 137 -1.47 -10.16 -10.70
C LEU A 137 -1.44 -11.69 -10.65
N LEU A 138 -2.58 -12.33 -10.37
CA LEU A 138 -2.71 -13.79 -10.40
C LEU A 138 -2.35 -14.39 -11.77
N LYS A 139 -2.80 -13.78 -12.87
CA LYS A 139 -2.47 -14.24 -14.23
C LYS A 139 -0.98 -14.15 -14.53
N VAL A 140 -0.30 -13.11 -14.05
CA VAL A 140 1.15 -12.96 -14.17
C VAL A 140 1.87 -14.04 -13.36
N LEU A 141 1.53 -14.18 -12.08
CA LEU A 141 2.15 -15.13 -11.16
C LEU A 141 1.97 -16.58 -11.64
N ARG A 142 0.79 -16.94 -12.17
CA ARG A 142 0.54 -18.27 -12.75
C ARG A 142 1.49 -18.61 -13.90
N LYS A 143 1.94 -17.62 -14.66
CA LYS A 143 2.88 -17.77 -15.79
C LYS A 143 4.34 -17.68 -15.35
N SER A 144 4.61 -17.53 -14.06
CA SER A 144 5.95 -17.40 -13.51
C SER A 144 6.81 -18.62 -13.83
N LYS A 145 8.06 -18.37 -14.22
CA LYS A 145 9.10 -19.39 -14.34
C LYS A 145 9.80 -19.64 -13.00
N SER A 146 9.75 -18.68 -12.08
CA SER A 146 10.22 -18.82 -10.71
C SER A 146 9.30 -19.71 -9.87
N PRO A 147 9.83 -20.69 -9.10
CA PRO A 147 9.03 -21.49 -8.17
C PRO A 147 8.25 -20.63 -7.18
N LYS A 148 8.89 -19.61 -6.58
CA LYS A 148 8.25 -18.69 -5.63
C LYS A 148 7.01 -18.03 -6.21
N GLY A 149 7.10 -17.51 -7.45
CA GLY A 149 5.96 -16.88 -8.10
C GLY A 149 4.82 -17.84 -8.44
N ARG A 150 5.10 -19.12 -8.75
CA ARG A 150 4.03 -20.12 -8.97
C ARG A 150 3.36 -20.53 -7.67
N GLU A 151 4.15 -20.71 -6.61
CA GLU A 151 3.69 -21.07 -5.27
C GLU A 151 2.77 -20.01 -4.66
N MET A 152 2.81 -18.76 -5.12
CA MET A 152 1.87 -17.68 -4.74
C MET A 152 0.44 -17.88 -5.26
N THR A 153 0.21 -18.86 -6.12
CA THR A 153 -1.10 -19.10 -6.76
C THR A 153 -1.60 -20.51 -6.48
N GLN A 154 -2.92 -20.65 -6.39
CA GLN A 154 -3.60 -21.94 -6.31
C GLN A 154 -4.84 -21.95 -7.21
N GLY A 155 -5.38 -23.14 -7.48
CA GLY A 155 -6.54 -23.31 -8.34
C GLY A 155 -6.24 -23.22 -9.84
N SER A 156 -7.29 -23.26 -10.65
CA SER A 156 -7.18 -23.27 -12.11
C SER A 156 -8.37 -22.61 -12.80
N GLY A 157 -8.17 -22.12 -14.02
CA GLY A 157 -9.21 -21.47 -14.80
C GLY A 157 -9.81 -20.27 -14.06
N ASN A 158 -11.11 -20.32 -13.82
CA ASN A 158 -11.87 -19.28 -13.13
C ASN A 158 -11.68 -19.29 -11.60
N ASP A 159 -11.14 -20.37 -11.03
CA ASP A 159 -10.90 -20.52 -9.58
C ASP A 159 -9.48 -20.14 -9.17
N LEU A 160 -8.76 -19.43 -10.04
CA LEU A 160 -7.41 -18.96 -9.76
C LEU A 160 -7.43 -17.97 -8.58
N GLN A 161 -6.68 -18.28 -7.53
CA GLN A 161 -6.67 -17.54 -6.28
C GLN A 161 -5.26 -17.45 -5.70
N PHE A 162 -5.05 -16.53 -4.75
CA PHE A 162 -3.81 -16.48 -3.98
C PHE A 162 -3.74 -17.70 -3.06
N SER A 163 -2.55 -18.30 -2.97
CA SER A 163 -2.27 -19.41 -2.05
C SER A 163 -1.96 -18.91 -0.64
N ASP A 164 -1.85 -19.82 0.33
CA ASP A 164 -1.39 -19.51 1.68
C ASP A 164 0.06 -18.97 1.71
N ASP A 165 0.87 -19.34 0.72
CA ASP A 165 2.25 -18.86 0.56
C ASP A 165 2.35 -17.47 -0.06
N TYR A 166 1.22 -16.89 -0.52
CA TYR A 166 1.21 -15.61 -1.21
C TYR A 166 1.90 -14.51 -0.39
N THR A 167 1.52 -14.34 0.87
CA THR A 167 2.04 -13.25 1.71
C THR A 167 3.56 -13.38 1.92
N ARG A 168 4.04 -14.62 2.10
CA ARG A 168 5.46 -14.91 2.33
C ARG A 168 6.30 -14.55 1.10
N HIS A 169 5.93 -15.07 -0.07
CA HIS A 169 6.66 -14.79 -1.32
C HIS A 169 6.43 -13.37 -1.84
N LEU A 170 5.29 -12.74 -1.51
CA LEU A 170 5.08 -11.32 -1.78
C LEU A 170 6.08 -10.48 -1.00
N ALA A 171 6.40 -10.82 0.25
CA ALA A 171 7.44 -10.11 1.01
C ALA A 171 8.81 -10.21 0.32
N ASP A 172 9.16 -11.37 -0.24
CA ASP A 172 10.39 -11.52 -1.04
C ASP A 172 10.37 -10.62 -2.28
N LEU A 173 9.27 -10.61 -3.04
CA LEU A 173 9.09 -9.72 -4.20
C LEU A 173 9.26 -8.24 -3.80
N MET A 174 8.56 -7.83 -2.74
CA MET A 174 8.52 -6.44 -2.31
C MET A 174 9.84 -5.95 -1.70
N THR A 175 10.66 -6.86 -1.17
CA THR A 175 11.94 -6.54 -0.52
C THR A 175 13.10 -6.55 -1.51
N ASP A 176 13.17 -7.56 -2.38
CA ASP A 176 14.38 -7.83 -3.16
C ASP A 176 14.30 -7.32 -4.62
N TYR A 177 13.10 -7.04 -5.14
CA TYR A 177 12.90 -6.76 -6.57
C TYR A 177 12.10 -5.48 -6.84
N TRP A 178 11.06 -5.23 -6.06
CA TRP A 178 10.14 -4.13 -6.29
C TRP A 178 10.77 -2.78 -5.97
N ASP A 179 10.58 -1.81 -6.86
CA ASP A 179 11.06 -0.44 -6.71
C ASP A 179 9.90 0.56 -6.72
N ALA A 180 9.78 1.30 -5.62
CA ALA A 180 8.70 2.26 -5.43
C ALA A 180 8.76 3.44 -6.40
N GLU A 181 9.96 3.87 -6.81
CA GLU A 181 10.13 5.03 -7.68
C GLU A 181 9.77 4.66 -9.12
N ARG A 182 10.24 3.50 -9.62
CA ARG A 182 9.81 2.94 -10.92
C ARG A 182 8.29 2.71 -10.93
N ALA A 183 7.74 2.11 -9.87
CA ALA A 183 6.31 1.89 -9.76
C ALA A 183 5.51 3.22 -9.80
N ALA A 184 6.00 4.26 -9.12
CA ALA A 184 5.31 5.56 -9.05
C ALA A 184 5.30 6.34 -10.37
N GLN A 185 6.23 6.07 -11.28
CA GLN A 185 6.18 6.60 -12.65
C GLN A 185 4.97 6.07 -13.43
N ASN A 186 4.49 4.88 -13.07
CA ASN A 186 3.41 4.17 -13.75
C ASN A 186 2.08 4.19 -12.98
N ASN A 187 2.06 4.69 -11.74
CA ASN A 187 0.85 4.69 -10.91
C ASN A 187 0.71 6.00 -10.10
N ASP A 188 -0.22 6.83 -10.54
CA ASP A 188 -0.58 8.10 -9.93
C ASP A 188 -1.05 7.98 -8.47
N SER A 189 -1.75 6.90 -8.12
CA SER A 189 -2.21 6.66 -6.75
C SER A 189 -1.03 6.41 -5.81
N LEU A 190 -0.06 5.59 -6.26
CA LEU A 190 1.17 5.32 -5.55
C LEU A 190 2.05 6.57 -5.41
N ARG A 191 2.25 7.33 -6.51
CA ARG A 191 3.02 8.59 -6.46
C ARG A 191 2.49 9.53 -5.38
N ARG A 192 1.16 9.70 -5.29
CA ARG A 192 0.53 10.53 -4.25
C ARG A 192 0.66 9.93 -2.85
N ALA A 193 0.70 8.61 -2.72
CA ALA A 193 0.92 7.94 -1.43
C ALA A 193 2.35 8.20 -0.94
N ILE A 194 3.36 8.00 -1.81
CA ILE A 194 4.77 8.29 -1.52
C ILE A 194 4.96 9.72 -1.04
N ALA A 195 4.44 10.70 -1.78
CA ALA A 195 4.55 12.11 -1.40
C ALA A 195 3.98 12.36 0.00
N ARG A 196 2.76 11.86 0.26
CA ARG A 196 2.09 12.06 1.55
C ARG A 196 2.82 11.41 2.73
N LEU A 197 3.45 10.25 2.52
CA LEU A 197 4.24 9.57 3.54
C LEU A 197 5.57 10.29 3.82
N LYS A 198 6.24 10.80 2.78
CA LYS A 198 7.43 11.65 2.90
C LYS A 198 7.10 12.94 3.66
N ASP A 199 6.00 13.61 3.33
CA ASP A 199 5.54 14.82 4.01
C ASP A 199 5.23 14.58 5.50
N LEU A 200 4.52 13.49 5.81
CA LEU A 200 4.22 13.12 7.20
C LEU A 200 5.52 12.89 7.98
N ARG A 201 6.45 12.11 7.43
CA ARG A 201 7.72 11.83 8.08
C ARG A 201 8.52 13.11 8.34
N ALA A 202 8.61 13.98 7.33
CA ALA A 202 9.31 15.25 7.44
C ALA A 202 8.76 16.11 8.58
N ARG A 203 7.43 16.26 8.71
CA ARG A 203 6.83 16.97 9.85
C ARG A 203 7.20 16.36 11.18
N LEU A 204 7.04 15.03 11.34
CA LEU A 204 7.33 14.37 12.61
C LEU A 204 8.82 14.40 12.99
N CYS A 205 9.72 14.51 12.01
CA CYS A 205 11.15 14.74 12.24
C CYS A 205 11.45 16.18 12.66
N THR A 206 10.79 17.17 12.05
CA THR A 206 10.96 18.59 12.43
C THR A 206 10.44 18.84 13.85
N ASP A 207 9.29 18.28 14.21
CA ASP A 207 8.71 18.36 15.55
C ASP A 207 9.58 17.67 16.62
N ALA A 208 10.57 16.85 16.22
CA ALA A 208 11.52 16.19 17.11
C ALA A 208 12.73 17.07 17.48
N VAL A 209 12.95 18.18 16.77
CA VAL A 209 14.03 19.12 17.08
C VAL A 209 13.49 20.10 18.12
N PRO A 210 13.98 20.10 19.37
CA PRO A 210 13.54 21.08 20.36
C PRO A 210 13.88 22.49 19.86
N GLU A 211 12.90 23.38 19.84
CA GLU A 211 13.15 24.81 19.65
C GLU A 211 14.22 25.24 20.64
N VAL A 212 15.40 25.61 20.14
CA VAL A 212 16.41 26.31 20.93
C VAL A 212 15.79 27.66 21.27
N ARG A 213 15.21 27.78 22.46
CA ARG A 213 14.84 29.07 23.04
C ARG A 213 16.11 29.89 23.17
N GLN A 214 16.23 30.94 22.36
CA GLN A 214 17.17 32.03 22.59
C GLN A 214 16.70 32.89 23.77
#